data_AF-A0A9W7GGL9-F1
#
_entry.id   AF-A0A9W7GGL9-F1
#
_cell.length_a   1.000
_cell.length_b   1.000
_cell.length_c   1.000
_cell.angle_alpha   90.00
_cell.angle_beta   90.00
_cell.angle_gamma   90.00
#
_symmetry.space_group_name_H-M   'P 1'
#
loop_
_entity.id
_entity.type
_entity.pdbx_description
1 polymer ?
#
loop_
_entity_poly.entity_id
_entity_poly.type
_entity_poly.pdbx_seq_one_letter_code
_entity_poly.pdbx_strand_id
1 'polypeptide(L)'
;MPAKKASVFTHGKKLSDESLYVINIIDLEPAGLLVKAYNQETNAEYYLSPSEGQLKDAGLTRSEEDLTKLADSIDIYTKGDATYISSSLSSIKDNKVIPAGPAVASYIDSTVISGVTLPELLTTALSELCKAKPAGLDAVKWLGEWLLENNPNQPHVEEP
;
A
#
# COMPACT_ATOMS: atom_id res chain seq x y z
N MET A 1 -25.61 -3.37 7.29
CA MET A 1 -24.92 -3.70 6.03
C MET A 1 -24.15 -2.46 5.60
N PRO A 2 -22.82 -2.47 5.46
CA PRO A 2 -22.10 -1.28 5.03
C PRO A 2 -22.50 -0.96 3.58
N ALA A 3 -22.87 0.29 3.33
CA ALA A 3 -23.29 0.76 2.01
C ALA A 3 -22.14 0.56 1.02
N LYS A 4 -22.38 -0.17 -0.08
CA LYS A 4 -21.47 -0.20 -1.23
C LYS A 4 -21.33 1.24 -1.73
N LYS A 5 -20.17 1.87 -1.52
CA LYS A 5 -19.86 3.14 -2.17
C LYS A 5 -19.93 2.90 -3.69
N ALA A 6 -20.69 3.74 -4.40
CA ALA A 6 -20.78 3.68 -5.85
C ALA A 6 -19.40 3.98 -6.46
N SER A 7 -19.10 3.35 -7.60
CA SER A 7 -17.90 3.69 -8.36
C SER A 7 -18.00 5.15 -8.83
N VAL A 8 -16.92 5.90 -8.64
CA VAL A 8 -16.78 7.25 -9.17
C VAL A 8 -16.42 7.23 -10.66
N PHE A 9 -15.83 6.13 -11.13
CA PHE A 9 -15.52 5.94 -12.54
C PHE A 9 -15.59 4.45 -12.90
N THR A 10 -16.10 4.15 -14.10
CA THR A 10 -16.21 2.78 -14.61
C THR A 10 -15.75 2.75 -16.06
N HIS A 11 -14.83 1.83 -16.37
CA HIS A 11 -14.25 1.71 -17.70
C HIS A 11 -14.08 0.24 -18.09
N GLY A 12 -14.57 -0.12 -19.28
CA GLY A 12 -14.43 -1.46 -19.82
C GLY A 12 -13.23 -1.53 -20.76
N LYS A 13 -12.28 -2.43 -20.49
CA LYS A 13 -11.06 -2.59 -21.29
C LYS A 13 -10.62 -4.05 -21.34
N LYS A 14 -9.98 -4.44 -22.44
CA LYS A 14 -9.25 -5.70 -22.53
C LYS A 14 -7.86 -5.56 -21.92
N LEU A 15 -7.50 -6.49 -21.05
CA LEU A 15 -6.18 -6.53 -20.43
C LEU A 15 -5.27 -7.54 -21.16
N SER A 16 -4.04 -7.72 -20.69
CA SER A 16 -3.02 -8.57 -21.33
C SER A 16 -3.42 -10.04 -21.55
N ASP A 17 -4.46 -10.55 -20.90
CA ASP A 17 -5.02 -11.88 -21.11
C ASP A 17 -6.11 -11.93 -22.22
N GLU A 18 -6.26 -10.85 -23.01
CA GLU A 18 -7.29 -10.64 -24.04
C GLU A 18 -8.75 -10.69 -23.56
N SER A 19 -8.96 -10.87 -22.25
CA SER A 19 -10.28 -10.97 -21.64
C SER A 19 -10.84 -9.58 -21.33
N LEU A 20 -12.16 -9.45 -21.32
CA LEU A 20 -12.82 -8.18 -21.04
C LEU A 20 -12.94 -7.95 -19.52
N TYR A 21 -12.35 -6.85 -19.06
CA TYR A 21 -12.44 -6.39 -17.67
C TYR A 21 -13.27 -5.12 -17.54
N VAL A 22 -14.04 -5.04 -16.45
CA VAL A 22 -14.64 -3.79 -15.98
C VAL A 22 -13.80 -3.24 -14.84
N ILE A 23 -13.14 -2.12 -15.09
CA ILE A 23 -12.37 -1.37 -14.11
C ILE A 23 -13.32 -0.39 -13.42
N ASN A 24 -13.50 -0.57 -12.11
CA ASN A 24 -14.26 0.32 -11.26
C ASN A 24 -13.30 1.07 -10.33
N ILE A 25 -13.37 2.39 -10.33
CA ILE A 25 -12.63 3.22 -9.39
C ILE A 25 -13.61 3.73 -8.35
N ILE A 26 -13.28 3.53 -7.08
CA ILE A 26 -14.10 3.90 -5.92
C ILE A 26 -13.29 4.89 -5.09
N ASP A 27 -13.90 6.00 -4.72
CA ASP A 27 -13.25 7.01 -3.90
C ASP A 27 -13.35 6.68 -2.41
N LEU A 28 -12.19 6.55 -1.77
CA LEU A 28 -12.03 6.20 -0.37
C LEU A 28 -11.50 7.37 0.47
N GLU A 29 -11.68 8.62 0.02
CA GLU A 29 -11.24 9.81 0.76
C GLU A 29 -11.47 9.69 2.29
N PRO A 30 -10.44 9.92 3.13
CA PRO A 30 -9.10 10.44 2.80
C PRO A 30 -8.05 9.36 2.47
N ALA A 31 -8.42 8.09 2.30
CA ALA A 31 -7.47 6.99 2.15
C ALA A 31 -6.85 6.87 0.74
N GLY A 32 -7.39 7.56 -0.26
CA GLY A 32 -7.01 7.43 -1.67
C GLY A 32 -8.14 6.86 -2.53
N LEU A 33 -7.77 6.05 -3.52
CA LEU A 33 -8.69 5.40 -4.43
C LEU A 33 -8.61 3.89 -4.30
N LEU A 34 -9.68 3.20 -4.64
CA LEU A 34 -9.71 1.75 -4.81
C LEU A 34 -10.07 1.43 -6.24
N VAL A 35 -9.17 0.76 -6.95
CA VAL A 35 -9.38 0.29 -8.31
C VAL A 35 -9.68 -1.20 -8.25
N LYS A 36 -10.82 -1.59 -8.80
CA LYS A 36 -11.29 -2.97 -8.88
C LYS A 36 -11.39 -3.37 -10.35
N ALA A 37 -10.64 -4.38 -10.77
CA ALA A 37 -10.78 -5.01 -12.08
C ALA A 37 -11.64 -6.27 -11.95
N TYR A 38 -12.76 -6.31 -12.67
CA TYR A 38 -13.68 -7.46 -12.70
C TYR A 38 -13.65 -8.14 -14.06
N ASN A 39 -13.23 -9.40 -14.11
CA ASN A 39 -13.31 -10.21 -15.32
C ASN A 39 -14.76 -10.70 -15.52
N GLN A 40 -15.38 -10.36 -16.64
CA GLN A 40 -16.77 -10.74 -16.89
C GLN A 40 -16.96 -12.23 -17.26
N GLU A 41 -15.91 -12.89 -17.73
CA GLU A 41 -15.97 -14.28 -18.20
C GLU A 41 -15.72 -15.27 -17.05
N THR A 42 -14.73 -14.98 -16.21
CA THR A 42 -14.32 -15.86 -15.10
C THR A 42 -14.91 -15.45 -13.75
N ASN A 43 -15.55 -14.28 -13.68
CA ASN A 43 -15.99 -13.62 -12.43
C ASN A 43 -14.84 -13.35 -11.44
N ALA A 44 -13.59 -13.33 -11.92
CA ALA A 44 -12.43 -13.01 -11.10
C ALA A 44 -12.37 -11.52 -10.76
N GLU A 45 -11.93 -11.20 -9.55
CA GLU A 45 -11.83 -9.83 -9.04
C GLU A 45 -10.41 -9.54 -8.57
N TYR A 46 -9.85 -8.43 -9.04
CA TYR A 46 -8.54 -7.95 -8.65
C TYR A 46 -8.64 -6.52 -8.11
N TYR A 47 -7.75 -6.19 -7.16
CA TYR A 47 -7.81 -4.95 -6.41
C TYR A 47 -6.45 -4.26 -6.36
N LEU A 48 -6.46 -2.95 -6.61
CA LEU A 48 -5.32 -2.05 -6.51
C LEU A 48 -5.76 -0.87 -5.64
N SER A 49 -4.95 -0.45 -4.67
CA SER A 49 -5.33 0.60 -3.71
C SER A 49 -4.32 1.74 -3.67
N PRO A 50 -4.34 2.65 -4.68
CA PRO A 50 -3.49 3.83 -4.68
C PRO A 50 -3.80 4.75 -3.49
N SER A 51 -2.78 5.05 -2.69
CA SER A 51 -2.87 6.03 -1.59
C SER A 51 -2.85 7.48 -2.09
N GLU A 52 -3.32 8.43 -1.28
CA GLU A 52 -3.25 9.88 -1.63
C GLU A 52 -1.83 10.35 -1.97
N GLY A 53 -0.81 9.84 -1.27
CA GLY A 53 0.59 10.14 -1.57
C GLY A 53 0.97 9.68 -2.98
N GLN A 54 0.60 8.44 -3.34
CA GLN A 54 0.88 7.88 -4.67
C GLN A 54 0.10 8.60 -5.78
N LEU A 55 -1.13 9.04 -5.51
CA LEU A 55 -1.92 9.85 -6.45
C LEU A 55 -1.26 11.20 -6.69
N LYS A 56 -0.80 11.87 -5.62
CA LYS A 56 -0.07 13.13 -5.70
C LYS A 56 1.25 12.99 -6.47
N ASP A 57 2.01 11.93 -6.19
CA ASP A 57 3.27 11.63 -6.87
C ASP A 57 3.06 11.25 -8.34
N ALA A 58 1.91 10.66 -8.68
CA ALA A 58 1.49 10.38 -10.05
C ALA A 58 0.91 11.62 -10.77
N GLY A 59 0.73 12.74 -10.07
CA GLY A 59 0.06 13.93 -10.60
C GLY A 59 -1.41 13.70 -10.95
N LEU A 60 -2.05 12.68 -10.35
CA LEU A 60 -3.43 12.32 -10.62
C LEU A 60 -4.36 13.06 -9.66
N THR A 61 -5.41 13.63 -10.23
CA THR A 61 -6.55 14.15 -9.48
C THR A 61 -7.76 13.24 -9.64
N ARG A 62 -8.88 13.58 -8.99
CA ARG A 62 -10.18 12.90 -9.16
C ARG A 62 -10.94 13.39 -10.41
N SER A 63 -10.26 14.07 -11.33
CA SER A 63 -10.85 14.50 -12.60
C SER A 63 -11.09 13.29 -13.50
N GLU A 64 -12.09 13.37 -14.37
CA GLU A 64 -12.45 12.28 -15.28
C GLU A 64 -11.27 11.90 -16.21
N GLU A 65 -10.49 12.89 -16.67
CA GLU A 65 -9.29 12.66 -17.49
C GLU A 65 -8.23 11.84 -16.74
N ASP A 66 -7.97 12.18 -15.48
CA ASP A 66 -6.95 11.49 -14.68
C ASP A 66 -7.42 10.10 -14.23
N LEU A 67 -8.73 9.94 -13.93
CA LEU A 67 -9.32 8.63 -13.66
C LEU A 67 -9.28 7.72 -14.90
N THR A 68 -9.46 8.30 -16.09
CA THR A 68 -9.28 7.57 -17.36
C THR A 68 -7.84 7.13 -17.54
N LYS A 69 -6.86 8.02 -17.33
CA LYS A 69 -5.43 7.67 -17.36
C LYS A 69 -5.09 6.56 -16.38
N LEU A 70 -5.64 6.62 -15.16
CA LEU A 70 -5.46 5.58 -14.15
C LEU A 70 -6.05 4.25 -14.63
N ALA A 71 -7.29 4.24 -15.13
CA ALA A 71 -7.92 3.02 -15.67
C ALA A 71 -7.14 2.43 -16.86
N ASP A 72 -6.63 3.28 -17.75
CA ASP A 72 -5.82 2.84 -18.90
C ASP A 72 -4.46 2.29 -18.50
N SER A 73 -3.91 2.78 -17.39
CA SER A 73 -2.65 2.30 -16.86
C SER A 73 -2.74 0.91 -16.23
N ILE A 74 -3.95 0.44 -15.92
CA ILE A 74 -4.17 -0.86 -15.29
C ILE A 74 -3.91 -1.99 -16.29
N ASP A 75 -3.16 -2.97 -15.82
CA ASP A 75 -3.00 -4.26 -16.49
C ASP A 75 -2.95 -5.39 -15.45
N ILE A 76 -2.98 -6.62 -15.95
CA ILE A 76 -2.78 -7.82 -15.15
C ILE A 76 -1.56 -8.59 -15.63
N TYR A 77 -0.94 -9.33 -14.73
CA TYR A 77 0.17 -10.21 -15.04
C TYR A 77 0.11 -11.44 -14.16
N THR A 78 0.57 -12.56 -14.71
CA THR A 78 0.59 -13.84 -14.02
C THR A 78 2.00 -14.13 -13.54
N LYS A 79 2.16 -14.41 -12.25
CA LYS A 79 3.43 -14.81 -11.64
C LYS A 79 3.23 -16.14 -10.91
N GLY A 80 3.70 -17.23 -11.53
CA GLY A 80 3.40 -18.59 -11.08
C GLY A 80 1.93 -18.93 -11.38
N ASP A 81 1.21 -19.44 -10.38
CA ASP A 81 -0.22 -19.79 -10.50
C ASP A 81 -1.18 -18.65 -10.10
N ALA A 82 -0.65 -17.47 -9.77
CA ALA A 82 -1.43 -16.32 -9.29
C ALA A 82 -1.38 -15.15 -10.29
N THR A 83 -2.55 -14.57 -10.55
CA THR A 83 -2.74 -13.36 -11.35
C THR A 83 -2.83 -12.15 -10.43
N TYR A 84 -2.11 -11.10 -10.79
CA TYR A 84 -2.02 -9.85 -10.05
C TYR A 84 -2.40 -8.69 -10.95
N ILE A 85 -2.91 -7.62 -10.35
CA ILE A 85 -3.17 -6.34 -11.01
C ILE A 85 -1.99 -5.39 -10.74
N SER A 86 -1.58 -4.64 -11.75
CA SER A 86 -0.60 -3.57 -11.61
C SER A 86 -1.01 -2.35 -12.43
N SER A 87 -0.40 -1.21 -12.12
CA SER A 87 -0.43 -0.04 -12.99
C SER A 87 0.93 0.13 -13.67
N SER A 88 0.91 0.63 -14.91
CA SER A 88 2.10 1.09 -15.61
C SER A 88 2.68 2.38 -15.02
N LEU A 89 1.91 3.12 -14.22
CA LEU A 89 2.37 4.32 -13.52
C LEU A 89 3.37 3.94 -12.42
N SER A 90 4.58 4.51 -12.49
CA SER A 90 5.69 4.20 -11.57
C SER A 90 5.34 4.40 -10.10
N SER A 91 4.53 5.42 -9.79
CA SER A 91 4.12 5.76 -8.42
C SER A 91 3.01 4.84 -7.89
N ILE A 92 2.34 4.08 -8.76
CA ILE A 92 1.19 3.21 -8.44
C ILE A 92 1.50 1.75 -8.83
N LYS A 93 2.74 1.32 -8.61
CA LYS A 93 3.10 -0.10 -8.77
C LYS A 93 2.71 -0.85 -7.50
N ASP A 94 1.53 -1.47 -7.47
CA ASP A 94 1.26 -2.46 -6.43
C ASP A 94 1.96 -3.76 -6.80
N ASN A 95 3.03 -4.00 -6.08
CA ASN A 95 3.04 -5.24 -5.37
C ASN A 95 3.51 -4.92 -3.95
N LYS A 96 2.59 -4.88 -3.00
CA LYS A 96 2.94 -5.19 -1.61
C LYS A 96 3.30 -6.67 -1.59
N VAL A 97 4.49 -6.99 -2.07
CA VAL A 97 5.06 -8.32 -1.96
C VAL A 97 5.15 -8.58 -0.46
N ILE A 98 4.40 -9.56 0.04
CA ILE A 98 4.71 -10.13 1.35
C ILE A 98 6.02 -10.89 1.11
N PRO A 99 7.16 -10.37 1.59
CA PRO A 99 8.42 -11.03 1.31
C PRO A 99 8.40 -12.40 2.00
N ALA A 100 8.87 -13.42 1.30
CA ALA A 100 8.99 -14.78 1.81
C ALA A 100 10.43 -15.27 1.65
N GLY A 101 10.91 -16.03 2.64
CA GLY A 101 12.27 -16.56 2.65
C GLY A 101 13.34 -15.45 2.59
N PRO A 102 14.34 -15.54 1.69
CA PRO A 102 15.45 -14.59 1.64
C PRO A 102 15.03 -13.15 1.29
N ALA A 103 13.86 -12.97 0.67
CA ALA A 103 13.32 -11.64 0.37
C ALA A 103 12.92 -10.86 1.64
N VAL A 104 12.70 -11.54 2.78
CA VAL A 104 12.37 -10.90 4.06
C VAL A 104 13.53 -10.06 4.56
N ALA A 105 14.74 -10.61 4.50
CA ALA A 105 15.96 -9.90 4.90
C ALA A 105 16.13 -8.64 4.05
N SER A 106 16.04 -8.78 2.72
CA SER A 106 16.16 -7.63 1.81
C SER A 106 15.07 -6.57 2.03
N TYR A 107 13.85 -6.98 2.38
CA TYR A 107 12.78 -6.04 2.72
C TYR A 107 13.07 -5.28 4.01
N ILE A 108 13.53 -5.99 5.05
CA ILE A 108 13.94 -5.37 6.32
C ILE A 108 15.08 -4.38 6.09
N ASP A 109 16.11 -4.76 5.33
CA ASP A 109 17.29 -3.94 5.06
C ASP A 109 16.99 -2.72 4.19
N SER A 110 16.03 -2.83 3.26
CA SER A 110 15.64 -1.74 2.36
C SER A 110 14.54 -0.83 2.91
N THR A 111 13.95 -1.18 4.06
CA THR A 111 12.93 -0.32 4.68
C THR A 111 13.61 0.89 5.29
N VAL A 112 13.36 2.07 4.71
CA VAL A 112 13.88 3.37 5.20
C VAL A 112 12.75 4.16 5.85
N ILE A 113 13.07 4.76 6.99
CA ILE A 113 12.18 5.55 7.86
C ILE A 113 12.85 6.92 8.03
N SER A 114 12.37 7.94 7.30
CA SER A 114 12.96 9.29 7.18
C SER A 114 14.49 9.37 7.23
N GLY A 115 15.18 8.54 6.45
CA GLY A 115 16.64 8.54 6.31
C GLY A 115 17.41 7.60 7.24
N VAL A 116 16.73 6.90 8.15
CA VAL A 116 17.29 5.81 8.97
C VAL A 116 16.70 4.48 8.52
N THR A 117 17.50 3.43 8.44
CA THR A 117 16.97 2.11 8.08
C THR A 117 16.22 1.48 9.26
N LEU A 118 15.23 0.63 8.98
CA LEU A 118 14.49 -0.09 10.02
C LEU A 118 15.43 -0.89 10.96
N PRO A 119 16.48 -1.58 10.49
CA PRO A 119 17.44 -2.25 11.36
C PRO A 119 18.18 -1.30 12.31
N GLU A 120 18.57 -0.12 11.85
CA GLU A 120 19.24 0.88 12.68
C GLU A 120 18.32 1.41 13.79
N LEU A 121 17.05 1.70 13.45
CA LEU A 121 16.05 2.12 14.42
C LEU A 121 15.79 1.03 15.47
N LEU A 122 15.58 -0.22 15.03
CA LEU A 122 15.34 -1.35 15.93
C LEU A 122 16.56 -1.65 16.81
N THR A 123 17.77 -1.57 16.26
CA THR A 123 19.01 -1.77 17.04
C THR A 123 19.14 -0.71 18.13
N THR A 124 18.79 0.54 17.83
CA THR A 124 18.78 1.64 18.81
C THR A 124 17.73 1.38 19.89
N ALA A 125 16.50 1.06 19.49
CA ALA A 125 15.39 0.78 20.40
C ALA A 125 15.71 -0.39 21.36
N LEU A 126 16.27 -1.48 20.84
CA LEU A 126 16.68 -2.64 21.65
C LEU A 126 17.86 -2.31 22.57
N SER A 127 18.77 -1.43 22.15
CA SER A 127 19.88 -0.95 22.99
C SER A 127 19.36 -0.12 24.15
N GLU A 128 18.40 0.77 23.91
CA GLU A 128 17.75 1.56 24.97
C GLU A 128 16.90 0.68 25.90
N LEU A 129 16.20 -0.33 25.36
CA LEU A 129 15.50 -1.33 26.17
C LEU A 129 16.45 -2.07 27.11
N CYS A 130 17.64 -2.46 26.63
CA CYS A 130 18.67 -3.10 27.44
C CYS A 130 19.24 -2.19 28.54
N LYS A 131 19.19 -0.86 28.36
CA LYS A 131 19.59 0.11 29.40
C LYS A 131 18.49 0.27 30.45
N ALA A 132 17.23 0.41 30.01
CA ALA A 132 16.08 0.62 30.89
C ALA A 132 15.71 -0.63 31.71
N LYS A 133 15.90 -1.83 31.14
CA LYS A 133 15.60 -3.15 31.76
C LYS A 133 14.21 -3.25 32.43
N PRO A 134 13.12 -2.85 31.75
CA PRO A 134 11.76 -3.11 32.25
C PRO A 134 11.50 -4.62 32.38
N ALA A 135 10.66 -5.01 33.34
CA ALA A 135 10.42 -6.41 33.67
C ALA A 135 9.31 -7.03 32.80
N GLY A 136 9.54 -8.24 32.28
CA GLY A 136 8.50 -9.05 31.66
C GLY A 136 7.78 -8.36 30.50
N LEU A 137 6.44 -8.31 30.54
CA LEU A 137 5.61 -7.73 29.49
C LEU A 137 5.75 -6.20 29.37
N ASP A 138 6.24 -5.54 30.42
CA ASP A 138 6.49 -4.10 30.38
C ASP A 138 7.62 -3.75 29.39
N ALA A 139 8.49 -4.70 29.06
CA ALA A 139 9.51 -4.52 28.02
C ALA A 139 8.92 -4.33 26.63
N VAL A 140 7.84 -5.05 26.30
CA VAL A 140 7.17 -4.92 25.00
C VAL A 140 6.42 -3.60 24.94
N LYS A 141 5.74 -3.22 26.03
CA LYS A 141 5.03 -1.94 26.13
C LYS A 141 5.98 -0.75 26.00
N TRP A 142 7.06 -0.77 26.78
CA TRP A 142 8.10 0.26 26.74
C TRP A 142 8.73 0.38 25.34
N LEU A 143 9.02 -0.75 24.69
CA LEU A 143 9.59 -0.74 23.34
C LEU A 143 8.61 -0.14 22.32
N GLY A 144 7.32 -0.46 22.44
CA GLY A 144 6.27 0.11 21.60
C GLY A 144 6.14 1.62 21.78
N GLU A 145 6.11 2.10 23.02
CA GLU A 145 6.07 3.54 23.35
C GLU A 145 7.31 4.26 22.81
N TRP A 146 8.50 3.71 23.05
CA TRP A 146 9.75 4.27 22.54
C TRP A 146 9.75 4.39 21.02
N LEU A 147 9.29 3.35 20.31
CA LEU A 147 9.21 3.37 18.85
C LEU A 147 8.21 4.39 18.32
N LEU A 148 7.09 4.63 19.03
CA LEU A 148 6.11 5.64 18.65
C LEU A 148 6.66 7.06 18.84
N GLU A 149 7.30 7.33 19.97
CA GLU A 149 7.93 8.62 20.28
C GLU A 149 9.11 8.92 19.35
N ASN A 150 9.88 7.89 18.98
CA ASN A 150 11.06 8.06 18.13
C ASN A 150 10.77 7.74 16.65
N ASN A 151 9.48 7.64 16.25
CA ASN A 151 9.09 7.36 14.88
C ASN A 151 9.29 8.59 13.98
N PRO A 152 10.31 8.60 13.09
CA PRO A 152 10.58 9.71 12.17
C PRO A 152 9.50 9.94 11.11
N ASN A 153 8.57 8.99 10.92
CA ASN A 153 7.51 9.06 9.91
C ASN A 153 6.17 9.58 10.46
N GLN A 154 6.04 9.80 11.78
CA GLN A 154 4.80 10.32 12.37
C GLN A 154 5.01 11.73 12.94
N PRO A 155 4.10 12.69 12.65
CA PRO A 155 4.07 13.93 13.41
C PRO A 155 3.70 13.62 14.86
N HIS A 156 4.39 14.26 15.81
CA HIS A 156 4.00 14.20 17.22
C HIS A 156 2.62 14.85 17.36
N VAL A 157 1.66 14.07 17.85
CA VAL A 157 0.32 14.56 18.17
C VAL A 157 0.37 15.11 19.59
N GLU A 158 0.53 16.42 19.73
CA GLU A 158 0.28 17.11 21.00
C GLU A 158 -1.23 17.34 21.14
N GLU A 159 -1.83 16.83 22.22
CA GLU A 159 -3.23 17.14 22.56
C GLU A 159 -3.33 18.62 23.03
N PRO A 160 -4.34 19.38 22.58
CA PRO A 160 -4.52 20.80 22.92
C PRO A 160 -4.95 21.07 24.38
#